data_AF-A0AB40BFJ6-F1
#
_entry.id   AF-A0AB40BFJ6-F1
#
_cell.length_a   1.000
_cell.length_b   1.000
_cell.length_c   1.000
_cell.angle_alpha   90.00
_cell.angle_beta   90.00
_cell.angle_gamma   90.00
#
_symmetry.space_group_name_H-M   'P 1'
#
loop_
_entity.id
_entity.type
_entity.pdbx_description
1 polymer ?
#
loop_
_entity_poly.entity_id
_entity_poly.type
_entity_poly.pdbx_seq_one_letter_code
_entity_poly.pdbx_strand_id
1 'polypeptide(L)'
;MGGKFSKTQSYYSPSYESRQATPRSTSRYTPFHQTHAQPDVAERLQRKYAKIGDHYSSLSQVTDALAQAGLESSNLIVGIDFTKSNEWTGKVSFNRRSLHHIGEFQNPYEQAISIIGRTLSAFDEDDLIPCFGFGDASTHDQEVFSFHPDQRSCNGFEEALERYREIVPELRLAGPTSFAPMIEQAISIVDGTGGQYHVLLIIADGQVTRSVDTQSGVLSSQERHTMDAIVEASNYPLSIVLVGVGDGPWDMMREFDDNIPSRQFDNFQFVNFTEIMSRNVPFTQKETDFALAALMEIPAQYKATIDLQLLGRRRGIESRFCLPTPVRNNDRMPSRANSFAQRPSVHKSVTSAPPSDRQICTICCWQKKDLAFGCGHQTCFDCGKDLRDCPECFSRISTRIKLY
;
A
#
# COMPACT_ATOMS: atom_id res chain seq x y z
N MET A 1 -99.84 16.90 21.40
CA MET A 1 -99.55 15.82 22.39
C MET A 1 -99.19 14.59 21.58
N GLY A 2 -98.09 13.87 21.75
CA GLY A 2 -96.96 13.91 22.66
C GLY A 2 -96.30 12.52 22.60
N GLY A 3 -94.98 12.47 22.39
CA GLY A 3 -94.11 11.29 22.60
C GLY A 3 -94.19 10.17 21.54
N LYS A 4 -93.17 9.33 21.35
CA LYS A 4 -91.85 9.19 21.99
C LYS A 4 -91.08 8.08 21.23
N PHE A 5 -89.76 8.28 21.08
CA PHE A 5 -88.65 7.30 21.02
C PHE A 5 -88.55 6.20 19.94
N SER A 6 -87.50 6.28 19.11
CA SER A 6 -86.20 5.55 19.25
C SER A 6 -85.45 5.59 17.91
N LYS A 7 -84.26 6.22 17.86
CA LYS A 7 -82.90 5.62 17.87
C LYS A 7 -82.59 4.76 16.63
N THR A 8 -81.49 4.89 15.87
CA THR A 8 -80.39 5.85 15.65
C THR A 8 -79.44 5.13 14.69
N GLN A 9 -79.00 5.74 13.58
CA GLN A 9 -77.60 5.67 13.10
C GLN A 9 -77.42 6.39 11.76
N SER A 10 -76.60 7.44 11.75
CA SER A 10 -75.52 7.61 10.77
C SER A 10 -74.65 8.79 11.18
N TYR A 11 -73.34 8.56 11.12
CA TYR A 11 -72.27 9.48 11.46
C TYR A 11 -72.24 10.68 10.51
N TYR A 12 -72.07 11.89 11.06
CA TYR A 12 -71.84 13.13 10.35
C TYR A 12 -70.43 13.64 10.70
N SER A 13 -69.62 13.94 9.67
CA SER A 13 -68.42 14.77 9.77
C SER A 13 -68.80 16.21 10.15
N PRO A 14 -67.88 16.99 10.75
CA PRO A 14 -67.50 18.20 10.02
C PRO A 14 -66.03 18.63 10.17
N SER A 15 -65.56 19.24 9.09
CA SER A 15 -64.38 20.08 8.93
C SER A 15 -64.33 21.28 9.88
N TYR A 16 -63.15 21.62 10.40
CA TYR A 16 -62.84 22.95 10.92
C TYR A 16 -61.42 23.39 10.54
N GLU A 17 -61.36 24.66 10.12
CA GLU A 17 -60.18 25.45 9.78
C GLU A 17 -59.24 25.66 10.98
N SER A 18 -57.94 25.85 10.72
CA SER A 18 -57.08 26.63 11.61
C SER A 18 -55.93 27.31 10.85
N ARG A 19 -55.73 28.59 11.17
CA ARG A 19 -54.67 29.49 10.69
C ARG A 19 -53.44 29.42 11.61
N GLN A 20 -52.26 29.48 11.00
CA GLN A 20 -50.99 30.14 11.44
C GLN A 20 -50.35 29.70 12.78
N ALA A 21 -49.03 29.69 13.02
CA ALA A 21 -47.77 29.73 12.28
C ALA A 21 -46.65 29.58 13.35
N THR A 22 -45.54 28.88 13.08
CA THR A 22 -44.17 29.16 13.59
C THR A 22 -43.14 28.30 12.85
N PRO A 23 -41.89 28.76 12.67
CA PRO A 23 -41.02 28.33 11.59
C PRO A 23 -40.06 27.21 11.98
N ARG A 24 -39.98 26.16 11.14
CA ARG A 24 -38.84 25.22 11.13
C ARG A 24 -37.75 25.79 10.24
N SER A 25 -36.58 26.02 10.84
CA SER A 25 -35.31 26.29 10.14
C SER A 25 -34.99 25.12 9.21
N THR A 26 -35.11 25.34 7.90
CA THR A 26 -34.52 24.47 6.89
C THR A 26 -33.26 25.15 6.36
N SER A 27 -32.11 24.58 6.72
CA SER A 27 -30.83 24.92 6.10
C SER A 27 -30.95 24.66 4.61
N ARG A 28 -30.95 25.74 3.81
CA ARG A 28 -30.90 25.66 2.34
C ARG A 28 -29.46 25.39 1.94
N TYR A 29 -29.17 24.15 1.58
CA TYR A 29 -28.03 23.85 0.73
C TYR A 29 -28.24 24.53 -0.62
N THR A 30 -27.44 25.54 -0.92
CA THR A 30 -27.28 26.12 -2.26
C THR A 30 -26.49 25.16 -3.14
N PRO A 31 -26.93 24.85 -4.38
CA PRO A 31 -26.12 24.09 -5.33
C PRO A 31 -24.88 24.91 -5.71
N PHE A 32 -23.68 24.36 -5.48
CA PHE A 32 -22.43 24.99 -5.86
C PHE A 32 -22.31 25.05 -7.39
N HIS A 33 -22.19 26.25 -7.92
CA HIS A 33 -21.78 26.50 -9.30
C HIS A 33 -20.34 26.04 -9.50
N GLN A 34 -20.11 25.17 -10.48
CA GLN A 34 -18.78 24.87 -11.02
C GLN A 34 -18.15 26.18 -11.52
N THR A 35 -17.30 26.78 -10.70
CA THR A 35 -16.39 27.82 -11.14
C THR A 35 -15.16 27.09 -11.68
N HIS A 36 -15.02 27.05 -13.00
CA HIS A 36 -13.71 26.76 -13.60
C HIS A 36 -12.71 27.74 -13.01
N ALA A 37 -11.81 27.27 -12.14
CA ALA A 37 -10.74 28.09 -11.59
C ALA A 37 -9.96 28.71 -12.76
N GLN A 38 -9.75 30.02 -12.72
CA GLN A 38 -8.93 30.68 -13.73
C GLN A 38 -7.51 30.06 -13.70
N PRO A 39 -6.88 29.82 -14.85
CA PRO A 39 -5.58 29.14 -14.94
C PRO A 39 -4.52 29.75 -14.02
N ASP A 40 -4.51 31.08 -13.86
CA ASP A 40 -3.59 31.80 -12.95
C ASP A 40 -3.75 31.40 -11.46
N VAL A 41 -4.96 31.05 -11.02
CA VAL A 41 -5.23 30.66 -9.62
C VAL A 41 -4.75 29.24 -9.38
N ALA A 42 -5.00 28.33 -10.31
CA ALA A 42 -4.55 26.95 -10.23
C ALA A 42 -3.01 26.88 -10.23
N GLU A 43 -2.35 27.60 -11.13
CA GLU A 43 -0.88 27.64 -11.21
C GLU A 43 -0.26 28.28 -9.95
N ARG A 44 -0.91 29.29 -9.36
CA ARG A 44 -0.47 29.89 -8.09
C ARG A 44 -0.61 28.92 -6.91
N LEU A 45 -1.70 28.16 -6.84
CA LEU A 45 -1.90 27.15 -5.80
C LEU A 45 -0.92 25.99 -5.95
N GLN A 46 -0.69 25.51 -7.17
CA GLN A 46 0.29 24.48 -7.46
C GLN A 46 1.70 24.93 -7.04
N ARG A 47 2.11 26.17 -7.34
CA ARG A 47 3.38 26.72 -6.86
C ARG A 47 3.46 26.83 -5.34
N LYS A 48 2.36 27.18 -4.67
CA LYS A 48 2.30 27.30 -3.22
C LYS A 48 2.52 25.96 -2.52
N TYR A 49 2.02 24.87 -3.10
CA TYR A 49 2.09 23.53 -2.54
C TYR A 49 3.07 22.62 -3.30
N ALA A 50 3.99 23.17 -4.10
CA ALA A 50 4.93 22.37 -4.90
C ALA A 50 5.94 21.60 -4.05
N LYS A 51 6.34 22.21 -2.93
CA LYS A 51 7.23 21.65 -1.91
C LYS A 51 6.74 22.09 -0.55
N ILE A 52 6.46 21.13 0.32
CA ILE A 52 6.14 21.40 1.73
C ILE A 52 7.45 21.30 2.52
N GLY A 53 7.53 22.00 3.64
CA GLY A 53 8.73 22.02 4.48
C GLY A 53 8.41 21.60 5.90
N ASP A 54 9.47 21.41 6.69
CA ASP A 54 9.36 21.04 8.09
C ASP A 54 8.98 22.26 8.95
N HIS A 55 7.70 22.35 9.31
CA HIS A 55 7.17 23.50 10.06
C HIS A 55 6.86 23.19 11.53
N TYR A 56 6.99 21.92 11.96
CA TYR A 56 6.56 21.46 13.27
C TYR A 56 7.71 20.89 14.08
N SER A 57 7.67 21.17 15.38
CA SER A 57 8.68 20.72 16.36
C SER A 57 8.11 19.74 17.39
N SER A 58 6.80 19.50 17.38
CA SER A 58 6.13 18.58 18.28
C SER A 58 4.81 18.05 17.72
N LEU A 59 4.39 16.87 18.18
CA LEU A 59 3.10 16.27 17.82
C LEU A 59 1.92 17.18 18.16
N SER A 60 1.97 17.91 19.29
CA SER A 60 0.90 18.85 19.65
C SER A 60 0.72 19.94 18.59
N GLN A 61 1.80 20.47 18.02
CA GLN A 61 1.71 21.49 16.98
C GLN A 61 1.09 20.93 15.69
N VAL A 62 1.41 19.67 15.35
CA VAL A 62 0.80 18.96 14.23
C VAL A 62 -0.70 18.74 14.48
N THR A 63 -1.08 18.20 15.64
CA THR A 63 -2.49 18.01 16.02
C THR A 63 -3.27 19.32 15.98
N ASP A 64 -2.72 20.39 16.55
CA ASP A 64 -3.34 21.72 16.53
C ASP A 64 -3.50 22.23 15.08
N ALA A 65 -2.52 22.00 14.22
CA ALA A 65 -2.58 22.39 12.82
C ALA A 65 -3.62 21.58 12.02
N LEU A 66 -3.75 20.27 12.26
CA LEU A 66 -4.78 19.43 11.66
C LEU A 66 -6.18 19.89 12.09
N ALA A 67 -6.37 20.11 13.40
CA ALA A 67 -7.61 20.62 13.95
C ALA A 67 -7.97 22.00 13.39
N GLN A 68 -7.00 22.92 13.29
CA GLN A 68 -7.20 24.25 12.69
C GLN A 68 -7.51 24.21 11.18
N ALA A 69 -6.97 23.22 10.48
CA ALA A 69 -7.29 23.00 9.06
C ALA A 69 -8.70 22.40 8.87
N GLY A 70 -9.33 21.92 9.95
CA GLY A 70 -10.65 21.31 9.94
C GLY A 70 -10.64 19.80 9.70
N LEU A 71 -9.50 19.14 9.86
CA LEU A 71 -9.43 17.68 9.82
C LEU A 71 -9.89 17.14 11.18
N GLU A 72 -11.15 16.70 11.25
CA GLU A 72 -11.72 16.06 12.45
C GLU A 72 -11.39 14.57 12.52
N SER A 73 -11.29 13.91 11.36
CA SER A 73 -10.93 12.50 11.19
C SER A 73 -10.27 12.30 9.83
N SER A 74 -9.41 11.29 9.71
CA SER A 74 -8.82 10.81 8.46
C SER A 74 -9.02 9.30 8.33
N ASN A 75 -8.85 8.77 7.12
CA ASN A 75 -8.87 7.32 6.90
C ASN A 75 -7.45 6.85 6.59
N LEU A 76 -6.99 5.79 7.24
CA LEU A 76 -5.66 5.24 7.01
C LEU A 76 -5.71 4.04 6.06
N ILE A 77 -4.71 3.91 5.19
CA ILE A 77 -4.50 2.73 4.34
C ILE A 77 -3.07 2.25 4.57
N VAL A 78 -2.85 0.94 4.72
CA VAL A 78 -1.52 0.37 4.93
C VAL A 78 -1.13 -0.54 3.76
N GLY A 79 0.04 -0.27 3.16
CA GLY A 79 0.68 -1.12 2.17
C GLY A 79 2.02 -1.64 2.67
N ILE A 80 2.23 -2.96 2.61
CA ILE A 80 3.45 -3.61 3.06
C ILE A 80 4.20 -4.24 1.88
N ASP A 81 5.45 -3.83 1.72
CA ASP A 81 6.39 -4.39 0.75
C ASP A 81 6.84 -5.79 1.19
N PHE A 82 6.54 -6.82 0.39
CA PHE A 82 6.98 -8.21 0.54
C PHE A 82 7.93 -8.65 -0.58
N THR A 83 8.73 -7.73 -1.11
CA THR A 83 9.76 -8.05 -2.10
C THR A 83 10.96 -8.74 -1.46
N LYS A 84 11.72 -9.44 -2.29
CA LYS A 84 12.84 -10.28 -1.87
C LYS A 84 14.02 -9.49 -1.33
N SER A 85 14.13 -8.20 -1.63
CA SER A 85 15.23 -7.36 -1.12
C SER A 85 15.30 -7.30 0.40
N ASN A 86 14.15 -7.46 1.05
CA ASN A 86 14.03 -7.66 2.49
C ASN A 86 14.86 -8.81 3.06
N GLU A 87 15.34 -9.76 2.27
CA GLU A 87 16.26 -10.81 2.73
C GLU A 87 17.67 -10.28 3.02
N TRP A 88 18.09 -9.20 2.36
CA TRP A 88 19.46 -8.67 2.46
C TRP A 88 19.57 -7.22 2.93
N THR A 89 18.48 -6.42 2.90
CA THR A 89 18.46 -5.03 3.37
C THR A 89 18.41 -4.89 4.90
N GLY A 90 18.43 -6.00 5.64
CA GLY A 90 18.68 -6.04 7.10
C GLY A 90 20.14 -6.37 7.48
N LYS A 91 21.09 -6.27 6.54
CA LYS A 91 22.49 -6.67 6.74
C LYS A 91 23.16 -5.92 7.89
N VAL A 92 22.94 -4.62 7.98
CA VAL A 92 23.52 -3.73 9.00
C VAL A 92 22.51 -3.45 10.10
N SER A 93 21.32 -2.99 9.73
CA SER A 93 20.26 -2.52 10.64
C SER A 93 19.56 -3.64 11.42
N PHE A 94 19.59 -4.88 10.90
CA PHE A 94 18.86 -6.00 11.50
C PHE A 94 19.70 -7.28 11.58
N ASN A 95 21.00 -7.12 11.86
CA ASN A 95 21.92 -8.21 12.20
C ASN A 95 21.95 -9.34 11.16
N ARG A 96 21.92 -9.00 9.86
CA ARG A 96 21.91 -9.95 8.73
C ARG A 96 20.70 -10.88 8.69
N ARG A 97 19.61 -10.50 9.35
CA ARG A 97 18.32 -11.17 9.23
C ARG A 97 17.50 -10.48 8.17
N SER A 98 16.54 -11.23 7.61
CA SER A 98 15.51 -10.62 6.79
C SER A 98 14.71 -9.60 7.63
N LEU A 99 14.34 -8.48 7.02
CA LEU A 99 13.47 -7.47 7.63
C LEU A 99 12.07 -8.03 7.96
N HIS A 100 11.65 -9.14 7.35
CA HIS A 100 10.42 -9.88 7.70
C HIS A 100 10.64 -11.06 8.64
N HIS A 101 11.83 -11.22 9.23
CA HIS A 101 12.06 -12.36 10.13
C HIS A 101 11.12 -12.31 11.34
N ILE A 102 10.22 -13.28 11.45
CA ILE A 102 9.33 -13.46 12.60
C ILE A 102 10.08 -14.20 13.70
N GLY A 103 10.20 -13.57 14.87
CA GLY A 103 10.89 -14.14 16.02
C GLY A 103 10.33 -13.63 17.36
N GLU A 104 11.16 -13.74 18.39
CA GLU A 104 10.86 -13.25 19.75
C GLU A 104 10.79 -11.73 19.82
N PHE A 105 11.66 -11.04 19.06
CA PHE A 105 11.70 -9.58 18.98
C PHE A 105 11.03 -9.11 17.69
N GLN A 106 10.36 -7.97 17.78
CA GLN A 106 9.74 -7.32 16.64
C GLN A 106 10.78 -6.95 15.57
N ASN A 107 10.53 -7.34 14.33
CA ASN A 107 11.29 -6.87 13.18
C ASN A 107 10.92 -5.40 12.82
N PRO A 108 11.67 -4.73 11.93
CA PRO A 108 11.43 -3.32 11.62
C PRO A 108 10.02 -3.00 11.11
N TYR A 109 9.39 -3.90 10.35
CA TYR A 109 7.99 -3.74 9.92
C TYR A 109 7.04 -3.80 11.12
N GLU A 110 7.21 -4.77 12.02
CA GLU A 110 6.38 -4.89 13.23
C GLU A 110 6.50 -3.67 14.14
N GLN A 111 7.73 -3.14 14.29
CA GLN A 111 7.96 -1.93 15.07
C GLN A 111 7.29 -0.72 14.42
N ALA A 112 7.41 -0.56 13.09
CA ALA A 112 6.75 0.52 12.36
C ALA A 112 5.22 0.45 12.52
N ILE A 113 4.59 -0.70 12.24
CA ILE A 113 3.14 -0.92 12.42
C ILE A 113 2.71 -0.59 13.85
N SER A 114 3.46 -1.07 14.85
CA SER A 114 3.12 -0.87 16.27
C SER A 114 3.24 0.59 16.72
N ILE A 115 4.23 1.33 16.21
CA ILE A 115 4.41 2.75 16.58
C ILE A 115 3.36 3.59 15.85
N ILE A 116 3.18 3.37 14.55
CA ILE A 116 2.12 4.02 13.75
C ILE A 116 0.76 3.82 14.43
N GLY A 117 0.42 2.59 14.82
CA GLY A 117 -0.85 2.30 15.46
C GLY A 117 -1.07 3.06 16.76
N ARG A 118 -0.02 3.26 17.57
CA ARG A 118 -0.13 4.03 18.81
C ARG A 118 -0.19 5.54 18.59
N THR A 119 0.36 6.04 17.48
CA THR A 119 0.50 7.48 17.24
C THR A 119 -0.53 8.04 16.28
N LEU A 120 -0.99 7.25 15.31
CA LEU A 120 -1.91 7.66 14.25
C LEU A 120 -3.35 7.17 14.44
N SER A 121 -3.61 6.17 15.30
CA SER A 121 -4.98 5.68 15.58
C SER A 121 -5.91 6.78 16.11
N ALA A 122 -5.37 7.77 16.82
CA ALA A 122 -6.15 8.92 17.30
C ALA A 122 -6.73 9.80 16.17
N PHE A 123 -6.26 9.63 14.93
CA PHE A 123 -6.70 10.39 13.77
C PHE A 123 -7.53 9.53 12.78
N ASP A 124 -7.70 8.24 13.05
CA ASP A 124 -8.52 7.37 12.21
C ASP A 124 -10.00 7.47 12.61
N GLU A 125 -10.91 7.51 11.63
CA GLU A 125 -12.34 7.77 11.88
C GLU A 125 -13.08 6.59 12.52
N ASP A 126 -12.80 5.37 12.06
CA ASP A 126 -13.59 4.18 12.36
C ASP A 126 -12.77 3.00 12.88
N ASP A 127 -11.44 3.16 12.99
CA ASP A 127 -10.46 2.14 13.34
C ASP A 127 -10.44 0.97 12.34
N LEU A 128 -10.98 1.16 11.14
CA LEU A 128 -10.98 0.16 10.08
C LEU A 128 -9.85 0.47 9.10
N ILE A 129 -8.79 -0.33 9.15
CA ILE A 129 -7.57 -0.12 8.38
C ILE A 129 -7.48 -1.10 7.19
N PRO A 130 -7.77 -0.67 5.95
CA PRO A 130 -7.44 -1.44 4.75
C PRO A 130 -5.94 -1.76 4.70
N CYS A 131 -5.61 -3.05 4.79
CA CYS A 131 -4.23 -3.54 4.80
C CYS A 131 -3.93 -4.43 3.58
N PHE A 132 -2.85 -4.11 2.88
CA PHE A 132 -2.46 -4.78 1.64
C PHE A 132 -0.98 -5.16 1.63
N GLY A 133 -0.65 -6.20 0.89
CA GLY A 133 0.72 -6.59 0.56
C GLY A 133 0.99 -6.53 -0.94
N PHE A 134 2.24 -6.29 -1.31
CA PHE A 134 2.69 -6.28 -2.71
C PHE A 134 4.14 -6.80 -2.84
N GLY A 135 4.55 -7.20 -4.04
CA GLY A 135 5.93 -7.63 -4.32
C GLY A 135 6.25 -9.10 -4.00
N ASP A 136 5.29 -9.87 -3.48
CA ASP A 136 5.42 -11.31 -3.32
C ASP A 136 5.26 -12.04 -4.66
N ALA A 137 5.48 -13.36 -4.66
CA ALA A 137 5.39 -14.17 -5.87
C ALA A 137 3.99 -14.25 -6.51
N SER A 138 2.93 -13.87 -5.79
CA SER A 138 1.59 -13.77 -6.36
C SER A 138 1.34 -12.44 -7.07
N THR A 139 1.92 -11.35 -6.56
CA THR A 139 1.64 -9.97 -7.01
C THR A 139 2.70 -9.39 -7.96
N HIS A 140 3.97 -9.74 -7.76
CA HIS A 140 5.12 -9.11 -8.42
C HIS A 140 5.00 -7.57 -8.35
N ASP A 141 5.25 -6.86 -9.46
CA ASP A 141 5.12 -5.40 -9.58
C ASP A 141 3.79 -4.96 -10.22
N GLN A 142 2.78 -5.83 -10.26
CA GLN A 142 1.55 -5.61 -11.04
C GLN A 142 0.30 -5.48 -10.18
N GLU A 143 0.21 -6.18 -9.06
CA GLU A 143 -1.00 -6.24 -8.24
C GLU A 143 -0.71 -6.05 -6.75
N VAL A 144 -1.77 -5.96 -5.96
CA VAL A 144 -1.72 -6.06 -4.49
C VAL A 144 -2.61 -7.20 -4.03
N PHE A 145 -2.35 -7.73 -2.84
CA PHE A 145 -3.25 -8.66 -2.16
C PHE A 145 -3.76 -8.06 -0.86
N SER A 146 -5.00 -8.39 -0.50
CA SER A 146 -5.61 -7.98 0.77
C SER A 146 -5.14 -8.88 1.91
N PHE A 147 -4.98 -8.33 3.11
CA PHE A 147 -4.67 -9.10 4.32
C PHE A 147 -5.77 -10.07 4.72
N HIS A 148 -7.01 -9.80 4.30
CA HIS A 148 -8.13 -10.70 4.48
C HIS A 148 -8.70 -11.20 3.14
N PRO A 149 -8.99 -12.51 2.99
CA PRO A 149 -9.53 -13.08 1.74
C PRO A 149 -10.89 -12.51 1.30
N ASP A 150 -11.71 -12.07 2.25
CA ASP A 150 -13.00 -11.39 2.03
C ASP A 150 -12.85 -9.88 1.81
N GLN A 151 -11.61 -9.38 1.73
CA GLN A 151 -11.27 -7.98 1.49
C GLN A 151 -11.76 -7.01 2.56
N ARG A 152 -12.07 -7.49 3.77
CA ARG A 152 -12.39 -6.61 4.88
C ARG A 152 -11.14 -5.88 5.38
N SER A 153 -11.34 -4.69 5.94
CA SER A 153 -10.33 -3.97 6.71
C SER A 153 -9.96 -4.71 7.99
N CYS A 154 -8.75 -4.44 8.49
CA CYS A 154 -8.34 -4.82 9.84
C CYS A 154 -9.03 -3.90 10.86
N ASN A 155 -9.41 -4.46 12.01
CA ASN A 155 -9.92 -3.72 13.16
C ASN A 155 -8.74 -3.25 14.02
N GLY A 156 -8.29 -2.04 13.74
CA GLY A 156 -7.13 -1.41 14.35
C GLY A 156 -5.79 -1.97 13.89
N PHE A 157 -4.72 -1.31 14.34
CA PHE A 157 -3.35 -1.71 14.04
C PHE A 157 -2.92 -2.98 14.79
N GLU A 158 -3.61 -3.32 15.89
CA GLU A 158 -3.44 -4.58 16.60
C GLU A 158 -3.78 -5.76 15.67
N GLU A 159 -4.94 -5.76 15.00
CA GLU A 159 -5.29 -6.81 14.05
C GLU A 159 -4.37 -6.77 12.82
N ALA A 160 -3.99 -5.59 12.34
CA ALA A 160 -3.05 -5.46 11.22
C ALA A 160 -1.69 -6.13 11.54
N LEU A 161 -1.18 -5.95 12.76
CA LEU A 161 0.06 -6.57 13.22
C LEU A 161 -0.08 -8.09 13.38
N GLU A 162 -1.19 -8.57 13.94
CA GLU A 162 -1.47 -9.99 14.07
C GLU A 162 -1.52 -10.66 12.68
N ARG A 163 -2.28 -10.08 11.75
CA ARG A 163 -2.39 -10.57 10.38
C ARG A 163 -1.07 -10.52 9.63
N TYR A 164 -0.27 -9.47 9.79
CA TYR A 164 1.08 -9.43 9.24
C TYR A 164 1.92 -10.64 9.71
N ARG A 165 1.93 -10.95 11.01
CA ARG A 165 2.68 -12.09 11.56
C ARG A 165 2.19 -13.44 11.06
N GLU A 166 0.89 -13.57 10.78
CA GLU A 166 0.29 -14.80 10.23
C GLU A 166 0.59 -14.99 8.74
N ILE A 167 0.62 -13.90 7.96
CA ILE A 167 0.79 -13.94 6.50
C ILE A 167 2.26 -14.16 6.12
N VAL A 168 3.19 -13.45 6.77
CA VAL A 168 4.62 -13.46 6.42
C VAL A 168 5.21 -14.86 6.21
N PRO A 169 4.99 -15.86 7.08
CA PRO A 169 5.56 -17.21 6.92
C PRO A 169 5.04 -17.97 5.70
N GLU A 170 3.88 -17.58 5.17
CA GLU A 170 3.21 -18.24 4.04
C GLU A 170 3.61 -17.63 2.69
N LEU A 171 4.19 -16.42 2.70
CA LEU A 171 4.58 -15.71 1.49
C LEU A 171 5.89 -16.24 0.90
N ARG A 172 5.99 -16.13 -0.43
CA ARG A 172 7.26 -16.24 -1.15
C ARG A 172 7.67 -14.86 -1.63
N LEU A 173 8.63 -14.24 -0.95
CA LEU A 173 9.14 -12.92 -1.35
C LEU A 173 9.70 -12.95 -2.78
N ALA A 174 9.37 -11.93 -3.58
CA ALA A 174 9.72 -11.89 -5.01
C ALA A 174 10.09 -10.47 -5.48
N GLY A 175 9.53 -10.03 -6.61
CA GLY A 175 9.80 -8.76 -7.26
C GLY A 175 9.36 -8.83 -8.73
N PRO A 176 9.61 -7.79 -9.54
CA PRO A 176 10.26 -6.51 -9.22
C PRO A 176 9.52 -5.67 -8.17
N THR A 177 10.15 -4.60 -7.71
CA THR A 177 9.60 -3.65 -6.73
C THR A 177 9.08 -2.40 -7.44
N SER A 178 7.78 -2.14 -7.31
CA SER A 178 7.09 -0.92 -7.75
C SER A 178 6.03 -0.55 -6.73
N PHE A 179 5.87 0.72 -6.40
CA PHE A 179 4.79 1.18 -5.50
C PHE A 179 3.51 1.52 -6.26
N ALA A 180 3.56 1.56 -7.60
CA ALA A 180 2.42 1.91 -8.43
C ALA A 180 1.17 1.09 -8.11
N PRO A 181 1.22 -0.27 -7.97
CA PRO A 181 0.02 -1.04 -7.67
C PRO A 181 -0.65 -0.64 -6.35
N MET A 182 0.16 -0.32 -5.33
CA MET A 182 -0.34 0.10 -4.01
C MET A 182 -0.92 1.51 -4.05
N ILE A 183 -0.25 2.45 -4.72
CA ILE A 183 -0.74 3.82 -4.87
C ILE A 183 -2.06 3.84 -5.66
N GLU A 184 -2.12 3.10 -6.76
CA GLU A 184 -3.33 2.95 -7.57
C GLU A 184 -4.48 2.27 -6.78
N GLN A 185 -4.18 1.30 -5.92
CA GLN A 185 -5.18 0.73 -5.00
C GLN A 185 -5.72 1.78 -4.02
N ALA A 186 -4.85 2.63 -3.46
CA ALA A 186 -5.28 3.71 -2.57
C ALA A 186 -6.14 4.75 -3.30
N ILE A 187 -5.78 5.11 -4.53
CA ILE A 187 -6.60 5.97 -5.40
C ILE A 187 -8.00 5.36 -5.60
N SER A 188 -8.08 4.05 -5.87
CA SER A 188 -9.35 3.33 -6.00
C SER A 188 -10.21 3.40 -4.73
N ILE A 189 -9.60 3.32 -3.55
CA ILE A 189 -10.31 3.43 -2.27
C ILE A 189 -10.81 4.85 -2.05
N VAL A 190 -9.98 5.86 -2.31
CA VAL A 190 -10.36 7.28 -2.19
C VAL A 190 -11.51 7.63 -3.13
N ASP A 191 -11.52 7.14 -4.37
CA ASP A 191 -12.65 7.35 -5.28
C ASP A 191 -13.91 6.60 -4.82
N GLY A 192 -13.75 5.36 -4.34
CA GLY A 192 -14.83 4.52 -3.84
C GLY A 192 -15.56 5.09 -2.62
N THR A 193 -14.83 5.79 -1.76
CA THR A 193 -15.36 6.52 -0.59
C THR A 193 -15.95 7.89 -0.93
N GLY A 194 -15.98 8.26 -2.22
CA GLY A 194 -16.54 9.54 -2.67
C GLY A 194 -15.58 10.73 -2.53
N GLY A 195 -14.28 10.47 -2.45
CA GLY A 195 -13.26 11.52 -2.30
C GLY A 195 -13.06 11.95 -0.85
N GLN A 196 -13.22 11.05 0.12
CA GLN A 196 -12.79 11.30 1.50
C GLN A 196 -11.27 11.38 1.59
N TYR A 197 -10.75 12.15 2.55
CA TYR A 197 -9.30 12.27 2.74
C TYR A 197 -8.71 10.98 3.31
N HIS A 198 -7.64 10.50 2.68
CA HIS A 198 -6.91 9.31 3.13
C HIS A 198 -5.41 9.59 3.26
N VAL A 199 -4.77 8.88 4.18
CA VAL A 199 -3.30 8.77 4.25
C VAL A 199 -2.90 7.32 3.95
N LEU A 200 -2.15 7.13 2.87
CA LEU A 200 -1.53 5.85 2.53
C LEU A 200 -0.16 5.75 3.20
N LEU A 201 -0.01 4.77 4.07
CA LEU A 201 1.24 4.39 4.72
C LEU A 201 1.86 3.21 3.96
N ILE A 202 2.98 3.44 3.27
CA ILE A 202 3.75 2.37 2.63
C ILE A 202 4.95 2.06 3.52
N ILE A 203 5.07 0.82 4.00
CA ILE A 203 6.25 0.36 4.75
C ILE A 203 7.10 -0.48 3.80
N ALA A 204 8.33 -0.03 3.52
CA ALA A 204 9.18 -0.63 2.49
C ALA A 204 10.67 -0.47 2.76
N ASP A 205 11.50 -1.28 2.08
CA ASP A 205 12.97 -1.24 2.20
C ASP A 205 13.67 -0.31 1.19
N GLY A 206 12.86 0.40 0.38
CA GLY A 206 13.31 1.43 -0.55
C GLY A 206 13.94 0.92 -1.84
N GLN A 207 13.96 -0.41 -2.08
CA GLN A 207 14.62 -0.99 -3.25
C GLN A 207 13.73 -1.07 -4.49
N VAL A 208 13.19 0.08 -4.96
CA VAL A 208 12.48 0.13 -6.25
C VAL A 208 13.42 -0.36 -7.37
N THR A 209 12.94 -1.29 -8.19
CA THR A 209 13.82 -2.03 -9.11
C THR A 209 14.40 -1.11 -10.18
N ARG A 210 15.74 -1.08 -10.29
CA ARG A 210 16.46 -0.40 -11.37
C ARG A 210 16.93 -1.42 -12.41
N SER A 211 16.72 -1.16 -13.69
CA SER A 211 17.26 -2.03 -14.75
C SER A 211 18.78 -1.84 -14.85
N VAL A 212 19.52 -2.91 -15.14
CA VAL A 212 20.97 -2.85 -15.41
C VAL A 212 21.29 -2.09 -16.70
N ASP A 213 20.32 -1.95 -17.59
CA ASP A 213 20.45 -1.21 -18.85
C ASP A 213 20.10 0.28 -18.71
N THR A 214 19.59 0.70 -17.54
CA THR A 214 19.26 2.10 -17.28
C THR A 214 20.54 2.89 -17.09
N GLN A 215 20.85 3.78 -18.03
CA GLN A 215 21.95 4.72 -17.91
C GLN A 215 21.76 5.60 -16.67
N SER A 216 22.86 6.03 -16.05
CA SER A 216 22.82 6.96 -14.92
C SER A 216 22.00 8.20 -15.27
N GLY A 217 20.97 8.50 -14.48
CA GLY A 217 20.03 9.61 -14.71
C GLY A 217 18.75 9.25 -15.47
N VAL A 218 18.55 8.00 -15.89
CA VAL A 218 17.30 7.53 -16.51
C VAL A 218 16.55 6.63 -15.54
N LEU A 219 15.25 6.87 -15.36
CA LEU A 219 14.36 6.04 -14.54
C LEU A 219 14.06 4.71 -15.25
N SER A 220 14.06 3.61 -14.47
CA SER A 220 13.57 2.30 -14.88
C SER A 220 12.06 2.31 -15.14
N SER A 221 11.52 1.22 -15.68
CA SER A 221 10.06 1.05 -15.81
C SER A 221 9.35 1.16 -14.47
N GLN A 222 9.88 0.53 -13.42
CA GLN A 222 9.26 0.51 -12.09
C GLN A 222 9.37 1.89 -11.40
N GLU A 223 10.51 2.56 -11.55
CA GLU A 223 10.71 3.93 -11.06
C GLU A 223 9.74 4.90 -11.74
N ARG A 224 9.59 4.78 -13.07
CA ARG A 224 8.66 5.61 -13.84
C ARG A 224 7.21 5.34 -13.47
N HIS A 225 6.78 4.08 -13.38
CA HIS A 225 5.42 3.76 -12.99
C HIS A 225 5.10 4.25 -11.58
N THR A 226 6.06 4.13 -10.65
CA THR A 226 5.90 4.66 -9.29
C THR A 226 5.74 6.18 -9.31
N MET A 227 6.60 6.90 -10.04
CA MET A 227 6.50 8.36 -10.19
C MET A 227 5.16 8.77 -10.83
N ASP A 228 4.75 8.11 -11.92
CA ASP A 228 3.50 8.39 -12.61
C ASP A 228 2.28 8.15 -11.70
N ALA A 229 2.31 7.10 -10.88
CA ALA A 229 1.27 6.83 -9.88
C ALA A 229 1.23 7.90 -8.77
N ILE A 230 2.37 8.42 -8.32
CA ILE A 230 2.41 9.53 -7.35
C ILE A 230 1.82 10.80 -7.97
N VAL A 231 2.16 11.11 -9.22
CA VAL A 231 1.60 12.26 -9.96
C VAL A 231 0.08 12.09 -10.10
N GLU A 232 -0.40 10.91 -10.47
CA GLU A 232 -1.84 10.66 -10.57
C GLU A 232 -2.53 10.74 -9.21
N ALA A 233 -1.91 10.23 -8.15
CA ALA A 233 -2.42 10.34 -6.78
C ALA A 233 -2.59 11.79 -6.33
N SER A 234 -1.78 12.72 -6.82
CA SER A 234 -1.92 14.15 -6.50
C SER A 234 -3.21 14.78 -7.04
N ASN A 235 -3.92 14.10 -7.94
CA ASN A 235 -5.27 14.49 -8.31
C ASN A 235 -6.28 14.17 -7.19
N TYR A 236 -6.01 13.27 -6.25
CA TYR A 236 -6.97 12.82 -5.24
C TYR A 236 -6.68 13.47 -3.88
N PRO A 237 -7.67 13.50 -2.94
CA PRO A 237 -7.42 13.89 -1.56
C PRO A 237 -6.68 12.75 -0.82
N LEU A 238 -5.47 12.45 -1.29
CA LEU A 238 -4.63 11.35 -0.86
C LEU A 238 -3.22 11.84 -0.57
N SER A 239 -2.77 11.61 0.65
CA SER A 239 -1.40 11.82 1.09
C SER A 239 -0.68 10.48 1.21
N ILE A 240 0.59 10.41 0.82
CA ILE A 240 1.39 9.19 0.84
C ILE A 240 2.56 9.40 1.80
N VAL A 241 2.71 8.51 2.76
CA VAL A 241 3.84 8.48 3.68
C VAL A 241 4.59 7.17 3.49
N LEU A 242 5.82 7.26 2.98
CA LEU A 242 6.71 6.12 2.84
C LEU A 242 7.61 5.98 4.06
N VAL A 243 7.41 4.90 4.81
CA VAL A 243 8.19 4.53 5.98
C VAL A 243 9.31 3.57 5.57
N GLY A 244 10.53 4.11 5.47
CA GLY A 244 11.73 3.38 5.07
C GLY A 244 12.33 2.56 6.20
N VAL A 245 12.27 1.24 6.07
CA VAL A 245 12.89 0.28 6.99
C VAL A 245 14.11 -0.40 6.36
N GLY A 246 15.14 -0.68 7.15
CA GLY A 246 16.36 -1.35 6.69
C GLY A 246 17.48 -0.40 6.26
N ASP A 247 18.44 -0.97 5.54
CA ASP A 247 19.73 -0.35 5.23
C ASP A 247 19.65 0.72 4.11
N GLY A 248 18.55 0.76 3.35
CA GLY A 248 18.45 1.54 2.11
C GLY A 248 19.29 0.93 0.96
N PRO A 249 19.78 1.74 0.00
CA PRO A 249 19.86 3.21 -0.01
C PRO A 249 18.52 3.91 -0.20
N TRP A 250 18.44 5.17 0.23
CA TRP A 250 17.21 5.98 0.27
C TRP A 250 17.21 7.16 -0.72
N ASP A 251 18.19 7.24 -1.62
CA ASP A 251 18.39 8.42 -2.50
C ASP A 251 17.17 8.69 -3.39
N MET A 252 16.59 7.63 -3.97
CA MET A 252 15.40 7.75 -4.81
C MET A 252 14.17 8.19 -4.01
N MET A 253 14.05 7.73 -2.76
CA MET A 253 12.90 8.09 -1.92
C MET A 253 12.95 9.57 -1.55
N ARG A 254 14.16 10.12 -1.32
CA ARG A 254 14.39 11.56 -1.17
C ARG A 254 14.12 12.35 -2.46
N GLU A 255 14.39 11.75 -3.62
CA GLU A 255 14.07 12.38 -4.90
C GLU A 255 12.55 12.48 -5.11
N PHE A 256 11.80 11.46 -4.71
CA PHE A 256 10.33 11.45 -4.76
C PHE A 256 9.64 12.40 -3.76
N ASP A 257 10.26 12.63 -2.60
CA ASP A 257 9.83 13.61 -1.59
C ASP A 257 9.75 15.03 -2.20
N ASP A 258 10.87 15.48 -2.77
CA ASP A 258 11.07 16.89 -3.08
C ASP A 258 10.93 17.26 -4.58
N ASN A 259 11.12 16.29 -5.49
CA ASN A 259 11.44 16.58 -6.89
C ASN A 259 10.58 15.83 -7.92
N ILE A 260 9.30 15.58 -7.62
CA ILE A 260 8.37 15.02 -8.61
C ILE A 260 7.74 16.16 -9.45
N PRO A 261 8.03 16.25 -10.76
CA PRO A 261 7.40 17.25 -11.62
C PRO A 261 5.92 16.91 -11.85
N SER A 262 5.12 17.94 -12.16
CA SER A 262 3.72 17.81 -12.62
C SER A 262 2.68 17.36 -11.58
N ARG A 263 3.06 17.07 -10.33
CA ARG A 263 2.09 16.85 -9.25
C ARG A 263 1.30 18.14 -8.94
N GLN A 264 0.03 18.00 -8.55
CA GLN A 264 -0.85 19.14 -8.22
C GLN A 264 -0.48 19.81 -6.89
N PHE A 265 -0.02 19.00 -5.94
CA PHE A 265 0.57 19.41 -4.67
C PHE A 265 1.58 18.34 -4.25
N ASP A 266 2.45 18.69 -3.32
CA ASP A 266 3.36 17.77 -2.65
C ASP A 266 2.56 16.78 -1.81
N ASN A 267 2.38 15.56 -2.30
CA ASN A 267 1.53 14.54 -1.70
C ASN A 267 2.32 13.33 -1.20
N PHE A 268 3.65 13.43 -1.11
CA PHE A 268 4.52 12.30 -0.79
C PHE A 268 5.57 12.71 0.24
N GLN A 269 5.54 12.06 1.41
CA GLN A 269 6.52 12.23 2.48
C GLN A 269 7.37 10.96 2.63
N PHE A 270 8.70 11.08 2.64
CA PHE A 270 9.61 10.00 3.03
C PHE A 270 10.07 10.11 4.48
N VAL A 271 10.01 8.99 5.23
CA VAL A 271 10.50 8.89 6.61
C VAL A 271 11.49 7.75 6.75
N ASN A 272 12.75 8.07 7.08
CA ASN A 272 13.77 7.07 7.36
C ASN A 272 13.62 6.51 8.78
N PHE A 273 12.75 5.51 8.94
CA PHE A 273 12.45 4.88 10.22
C PHE A 273 13.70 4.30 10.88
N THR A 274 14.52 3.58 10.11
CA THR A 274 15.74 2.96 10.65
C THR A 274 16.73 3.97 11.19
N GLU A 275 16.90 5.12 10.52
CA GLU A 275 17.75 6.19 11.02
C GLU A 275 17.23 6.75 12.35
N ILE A 276 15.94 7.07 12.45
CA ILE A 276 15.33 7.57 13.69
C ILE A 276 15.50 6.55 14.83
N MET A 277 15.21 5.27 14.54
CA MET A 277 15.32 4.20 15.53
C MET A 277 16.75 3.89 15.96
N SER A 278 17.75 4.25 15.15
CA SER A 278 19.18 4.07 15.47
C SER A 278 19.76 5.14 16.41
N ARG A 279 19.08 6.28 16.60
CA ARG A 279 19.58 7.39 17.41
C ARG A 279 19.83 6.98 18.87
N ASN A 280 20.82 7.60 19.52
CA ASN A 280 21.12 7.34 20.92
C ASN A 280 20.27 8.23 21.86
N VAL A 281 18.95 8.05 21.83
CA VAL A 281 17.96 8.75 22.66
C VAL A 281 16.97 7.75 23.26
N PRO A 282 16.19 8.11 24.30
CA PRO A 282 15.18 7.22 24.86
C PRO A 282 14.16 6.72 23.82
N PHE A 283 13.67 5.49 23.98
CA PHE A 283 12.77 4.88 23.00
C PHE A 283 11.49 5.70 22.77
N THR A 284 10.87 6.21 23.84
CA THR A 284 9.69 7.09 23.75
C THR A 284 9.95 8.36 22.93
N GLN A 285 11.18 8.89 22.96
CA GLN A 285 11.56 10.02 22.13
C GLN A 285 11.69 9.62 20.66
N LYS A 286 12.22 8.43 20.35
CA LYS A 286 12.27 7.91 18.97
C LYS A 286 10.88 7.73 18.37
N GLU A 287 9.94 7.23 19.16
CA GLU A 287 8.53 7.08 18.75
C GLU A 287 7.91 8.44 18.43
N THR A 288 8.15 9.44 19.29
CA THR A 288 7.67 10.81 19.09
C THR A 288 8.29 11.44 17.85
N ASP A 289 9.62 11.30 17.66
CA ASP A 289 10.34 11.80 16.50
C ASP A 289 9.84 11.16 15.19
N PHE A 290 9.58 9.84 15.21
CA PHE A 290 9.04 9.13 14.06
C PHE A 290 7.62 9.57 13.71
N ALA A 291 6.74 9.68 14.70
CA ALA A 291 5.37 10.14 14.47
C ALA A 291 5.34 11.59 13.96
N LEU A 292 6.21 12.46 14.50
CA LEU A 292 6.35 13.83 14.03
C LEU A 292 6.82 13.87 12.57
N ALA A 293 7.81 13.06 12.21
CA ALA A 293 8.31 12.97 10.84
C ALA A 293 7.23 12.44 9.87
N ALA A 294 6.47 11.42 10.27
CA ALA A 294 5.38 10.86 9.46
C ALA A 294 4.22 11.84 9.23
N LEU A 295 4.00 12.77 10.17
CA LEU A 295 2.91 13.72 10.09
C LEU A 295 3.32 15.12 9.62
N MET A 296 4.61 15.34 9.33
CA MET A 296 5.18 16.68 9.11
C MET A 296 4.43 17.47 8.03
N GLU A 297 4.03 16.81 6.95
CA GLU A 297 3.39 17.46 5.81
C GLU A 297 1.86 17.33 5.78
N ILE A 298 1.29 16.37 6.53
CA ILE A 298 -0.14 16.04 6.49
C ILE A 298 -1.04 17.27 6.67
N PRO A 299 -0.78 18.23 7.59
CA PRO A 299 -1.64 19.41 7.72
C PRO A 299 -1.66 20.30 6.47
N ALA A 300 -0.50 20.50 5.85
CA ALA A 300 -0.38 21.31 4.64
C ALA A 300 -0.96 20.58 3.41
N GLN A 301 -0.74 19.27 3.33
CA GLN A 301 -1.31 18.40 2.30
C GLN A 301 -2.83 18.39 2.36
N TYR A 302 -3.42 18.17 3.53
CA TYR A 302 -4.87 18.23 3.72
C TYR A 302 -5.44 19.57 3.26
N LYS A 303 -4.82 20.68 3.67
CA LYS A 303 -5.22 22.02 3.24
C LYS A 303 -5.11 22.21 1.72
N ALA A 304 -4.09 21.64 1.08
CA ALA A 304 -3.96 21.65 -0.37
C ALA A 304 -5.14 20.96 -1.04
N THR A 305 -5.61 19.82 -0.50
CA THR A 305 -6.78 19.11 -1.06
C THR A 305 -8.07 19.96 -1.03
N ILE A 306 -8.23 20.79 0.00
CA ILE A 306 -9.35 21.75 0.12
C ILE A 306 -9.18 22.88 -0.89
N ASP A 307 -8.01 23.53 -0.89
CA ASP A 307 -7.73 24.69 -1.76
C ASP A 307 -7.83 24.31 -3.25
N LEU A 308 -7.42 23.10 -3.61
CA LEU A 308 -7.48 22.54 -4.97
C LEU A 308 -8.83 21.90 -5.33
N GLN A 309 -9.81 21.93 -4.41
CA GLN A 309 -11.15 21.37 -4.61
C GLN A 309 -11.15 19.87 -4.98
N LEU A 310 -10.27 19.10 -4.33
CA LEU A 310 -10.14 17.64 -4.52
C LEU A 310 -11.02 16.88 -3.52
N LEU A 311 -11.20 17.43 -2.32
CA LEU A 311 -11.96 16.81 -1.23
C LEU A 311 -13.46 16.69 -1.60
N GLY A 312 -14.05 15.53 -1.31
CA GLY A 312 -15.47 15.22 -1.57
C GLY A 312 -15.83 15.03 -3.05
N ARG A 313 -14.82 14.86 -3.92
CA ARG A 313 -15.03 14.71 -5.37
C ARG A 313 -14.75 13.28 -5.82
N ARG A 314 -15.81 12.62 -6.28
CA ARG A 314 -15.72 11.35 -7.02
C ARG A 314 -15.41 11.59 -8.51
N ARG A 315 -14.46 10.84 -9.04
CA ARG A 315 -14.04 10.80 -10.45
C ARG A 315 -14.60 9.61 -11.21
N GLY A 316 -15.04 8.56 -10.51
CA GLY A 316 -15.73 7.42 -11.12
C GLY A 316 -14.77 6.47 -11.83
N ILE A 317 -13.62 6.22 -11.21
CA ILE A 317 -12.66 5.23 -11.71
C ILE A 317 -13.15 3.81 -11.39
N GLU A 318 -12.75 2.84 -12.21
CA GLU A 318 -13.05 1.44 -11.93
C GLU A 318 -12.27 0.97 -10.70
N SER A 319 -12.92 0.15 -9.87
CA SER A 319 -12.25 -0.43 -8.71
C SER A 319 -11.10 -1.32 -9.17
N ARG A 320 -9.90 -1.11 -8.63
CA ARG A 320 -8.79 -2.02 -8.91
C ARG A 320 -9.11 -3.40 -8.34
N PHE A 321 -8.69 -4.43 -9.05
CA PHE A 321 -8.82 -5.81 -8.59
C PHE A 321 -7.74 -6.08 -7.54
N CYS A 322 -8.14 -6.57 -6.38
CA CYS A 322 -7.23 -6.97 -5.32
C CYS A 322 -7.22 -8.50 -5.19
N LEU A 323 -6.03 -9.09 -5.14
CA LEU A 323 -5.86 -10.52 -4.98
C LEU A 323 -6.25 -10.94 -3.55
N PRO A 324 -6.81 -12.15 -3.36
CA PRO A 324 -6.98 -12.71 -2.02
C PRO A 324 -5.61 -12.98 -1.39
N THR A 325 -5.57 -13.03 -0.06
CA THR A 325 -4.35 -13.34 0.69
C THR A 325 -3.71 -14.65 0.18
N PRO A 326 -2.43 -14.66 -0.21
CA PRO A 326 -1.77 -15.87 -0.67
C PRO A 326 -1.71 -16.91 0.45
N VAL A 327 -2.23 -18.10 0.18
CA VAL A 327 -2.11 -19.24 1.09
C VAL A 327 -1.09 -20.20 0.50
N ARG A 328 -0.14 -20.65 1.32
CA ARG A 328 0.77 -21.72 0.90
C ARG A 328 -0.03 -23.01 0.78
N ASN A 329 -0.35 -23.41 -0.44
CA ASN A 329 -0.97 -24.70 -0.70
C ASN A 329 -0.04 -25.82 -0.22
N ASN A 330 -0.34 -26.39 0.95
CA ASN A 330 0.14 -27.70 1.38
C ASN A 330 -0.70 -28.85 0.79
N ASP A 331 -1.42 -28.60 -0.31
CA ASP A 331 -2.29 -29.59 -0.95
C ASP A 331 -1.49 -30.78 -1.50
N ARG A 332 -1.35 -31.79 -0.64
CA ARG A 332 -1.60 -33.18 -1.01
C ARG A 332 -3.00 -33.23 -1.63
N MET A 333 -3.06 -33.07 -2.94
CA MET A 333 -4.26 -33.34 -3.74
C MET A 333 -4.93 -34.65 -3.28
N PRO A 334 -6.22 -34.66 -2.92
CA PRO A 334 -6.99 -35.89 -2.85
C PRO A 334 -7.24 -36.35 -4.29
N SER A 335 -6.55 -37.40 -4.71
CA SER A 335 -6.77 -38.04 -6.01
C SER A 335 -8.25 -38.41 -6.17
N ARG A 336 -8.97 -37.65 -7.00
CA ARG A 336 -10.26 -38.09 -7.55
C ARG A 336 -10.02 -39.39 -8.29
N ALA A 337 -10.68 -40.46 -7.83
CA ALA A 337 -10.72 -41.74 -8.50
C ALA A 337 -11.33 -41.58 -9.90
N ASN A 338 -10.50 -41.76 -10.93
CA ASN A 338 -10.97 -42.16 -12.25
C ASN A 338 -10.29 -43.47 -12.61
N SER A 339 -11.09 -44.52 -12.55
CA SER A 339 -10.85 -45.83 -13.12
C SER A 339 -10.56 -45.71 -14.61
N PHE A 340 -9.35 -46.05 -15.06
CA PHE A 340 -9.13 -46.75 -16.33
C PHE A 340 -7.76 -47.43 -16.37
N ALA A 341 -7.71 -48.53 -17.11
CA ALA A 341 -6.77 -49.64 -17.05
C ALA A 341 -5.26 -49.36 -17.25
N GLN A 342 -4.48 -50.21 -16.58
CA GLN A 342 -3.05 -50.58 -16.67
C GLN A 342 -2.32 -50.41 -18.02
N ARG A 343 -1.08 -49.89 -17.97
CA ARG A 343 0.19 -50.65 -18.13
C ARG A 343 1.45 -49.81 -17.83
N PRO A 344 2.56 -50.42 -17.39
CA PRO A 344 3.62 -49.73 -16.65
C PRO A 344 4.75 -49.20 -17.55
N SER A 345 5.22 -47.98 -17.29
CA SER A 345 6.49 -47.48 -17.80
C SER A 345 7.38 -47.08 -16.63
N VAL A 346 8.56 -47.68 -16.62
CA VAL A 346 9.61 -47.56 -15.61
C VAL A 346 10.19 -46.15 -15.66
N HIS A 347 10.04 -45.35 -14.60
CA HIS A 347 10.93 -44.22 -14.37
C HIS A 347 11.56 -44.29 -12.98
N LYS A 348 12.89 -44.35 -13.02
CA LYS A 348 13.81 -44.50 -11.91
C LYS A 348 13.68 -43.33 -10.93
N SER A 349 13.54 -43.68 -9.67
CA SER A 349 13.85 -42.84 -8.52
C SER A 349 15.31 -42.37 -8.61
N VAL A 350 15.54 -41.06 -8.63
CA VAL A 350 16.86 -40.49 -8.38
C VAL A 350 16.85 -39.88 -6.99
N THR A 351 17.67 -40.51 -6.16
CA THR A 351 18.04 -40.20 -4.79
C THR A 351 18.48 -38.75 -4.60
N SER A 352 18.02 -38.16 -3.49
CA SER A 352 18.43 -36.88 -2.93
C SER A 352 19.91 -36.84 -2.57
N ALA A 353 20.65 -35.91 -3.17
CA ALA A 353 22.04 -35.57 -2.86
C ALA A 353 22.13 -34.37 -1.86
N PRO A 354 23.22 -34.25 -1.08
CA PRO A 354 23.35 -33.29 0.02
C PRO A 354 23.47 -31.81 -0.42
N PRO A 355 23.37 -30.83 0.51
CA PRO A 355 23.07 -29.42 0.21
C PRO A 355 24.14 -28.64 -0.57
N SER A 356 25.35 -29.18 -0.74
CA SER A 356 26.48 -28.50 -1.40
C SER A 356 26.41 -28.51 -2.93
N ASP A 357 25.69 -29.46 -3.54
CA ASP A 357 25.62 -29.59 -5.02
C ASP A 357 24.62 -28.64 -5.67
N ARG A 358 23.77 -27.95 -4.90
CA ARG A 358 22.75 -27.06 -5.48
C ARG A 358 23.31 -25.78 -6.09
N GLN A 359 24.55 -25.40 -5.75
CA GLN A 359 25.19 -24.16 -6.22
C GLN A 359 26.06 -24.32 -7.47
N ILE A 360 26.33 -25.55 -7.94
CA ILE A 360 27.21 -25.79 -9.10
C ILE A 360 26.36 -25.92 -10.36
N CYS A 361 26.78 -25.27 -11.45
CA CYS A 361 26.08 -25.29 -12.73
C CYS A 361 25.96 -26.72 -13.27
N THR A 362 24.75 -27.13 -13.64
CA THR A 362 24.44 -28.48 -14.13
C THR A 362 24.98 -28.77 -15.54
N ILE A 363 25.47 -27.74 -16.25
CA ILE A 363 26.03 -27.87 -17.60
C ILE A 363 27.53 -28.14 -17.52
N CYS A 364 28.30 -27.32 -16.80
CA CYS A 364 29.75 -27.48 -16.69
C CYS A 364 30.21 -28.22 -15.44
N CYS A 365 29.34 -28.42 -14.45
CA CYS A 365 29.63 -29.17 -13.22
C CYS A 365 30.82 -28.65 -12.37
N TRP A 366 31.31 -27.43 -12.60
CA TRP A 366 32.39 -26.84 -11.79
C TRP A 366 32.23 -25.34 -11.48
N GLN A 367 31.51 -24.56 -12.30
CA GLN A 367 31.25 -23.15 -12.00
C GLN A 367 30.05 -23.00 -11.07
N LYS A 368 30.06 -21.96 -10.23
CA LYS A 368 28.88 -21.59 -9.44
C LYS A 368 27.77 -21.06 -10.34
N LYS A 369 26.52 -21.27 -9.92
CA LYS A 369 25.34 -20.69 -10.58
C LYS A 369 25.26 -19.20 -10.25
N ASP A 370 25.56 -18.38 -11.25
CA ASP A 370 25.51 -16.91 -11.19
C ASP A 370 24.60 -16.32 -12.29
N LEU A 371 23.76 -17.14 -12.94
CA LEU A 371 22.82 -16.69 -13.97
C LEU A 371 21.47 -17.43 -13.84
N ALA A 372 20.38 -16.70 -13.62
CA ALA A 372 19.01 -17.21 -13.61
C ALA A 372 18.27 -16.87 -14.91
N PHE A 373 17.39 -17.75 -15.36
CA PHE A 373 16.47 -17.53 -16.48
C PHE A 373 15.10 -17.05 -16.00
N GLY A 374 14.31 -16.46 -16.90
CA GLY A 374 12.92 -16.03 -16.61
C GLY A 374 12.00 -17.16 -16.10
N CYS A 375 12.35 -18.43 -16.33
CA CYS A 375 11.62 -19.58 -15.78
C CYS A 375 12.05 -19.97 -14.34
N GLY A 376 13.02 -19.27 -13.74
CA GLY A 376 13.52 -19.52 -12.38
C GLY A 376 14.68 -20.52 -12.27
N HIS A 377 15.02 -21.25 -13.34
CA HIS A 377 16.19 -22.14 -13.35
C HIS A 377 17.50 -21.37 -13.51
N GLN A 378 18.59 -21.98 -13.03
CA GLN A 378 19.89 -21.30 -12.89
C GLN A 378 21.05 -22.11 -13.51
N THR A 379 21.99 -21.40 -14.11
CA THR A 379 23.25 -21.92 -14.69
C THR A 379 24.40 -20.98 -14.31
N CYS A 380 25.65 -21.30 -14.66
CA CYS A 380 26.69 -20.29 -14.65
C CYS A 380 26.56 -19.38 -15.88
N PHE A 381 27.08 -18.16 -15.78
CA PHE A 381 27.01 -17.14 -16.82
C PHE A 381 27.58 -17.65 -18.15
N ASP A 382 28.74 -18.31 -18.12
CA ASP A 382 29.38 -18.83 -19.33
C ASP A 382 28.57 -19.90 -20.04
N CYS A 383 27.85 -20.75 -19.29
CA CYS A 383 27.03 -21.79 -19.88
C CYS A 383 25.64 -21.29 -20.30
N GLY A 384 25.10 -20.26 -19.65
CA GLY A 384 23.73 -19.78 -19.90
C GLY A 384 23.60 -18.56 -20.81
N LYS A 385 24.69 -17.84 -21.11
CA LYS A 385 24.64 -16.61 -21.92
C LYS A 385 24.09 -16.84 -23.34
N ASP A 386 24.42 -17.96 -23.97
CA ASP A 386 24.07 -18.26 -25.37
C ASP A 386 22.91 -19.27 -25.53
N LEU A 387 22.32 -19.76 -24.43
CA LEU A 387 21.24 -20.73 -24.49
C LEU A 387 19.94 -20.09 -24.99
N ARG A 388 19.27 -20.75 -25.95
CA ARG A 388 17.95 -20.32 -26.44
C ARG A 388 16.81 -20.88 -25.62
N ASP A 389 16.97 -22.09 -25.11
CA ASP A 389 15.98 -22.81 -24.32
C ASP A 389 16.61 -23.30 -23.01
N CYS A 390 15.82 -23.31 -21.94
CA CYS A 390 16.26 -23.74 -20.63
C CYS A 390 16.58 -25.25 -20.64
N PRO A 391 17.74 -25.70 -20.15
CA PRO A 391 18.11 -27.13 -20.17
C PRO A 391 17.28 -27.98 -19.19
N GLU A 392 16.66 -27.36 -18.19
CA GLU A 392 15.88 -28.07 -17.16
C GLU A 392 14.40 -28.21 -17.54
N CYS A 393 13.80 -27.16 -18.12
CA CYS A 393 12.35 -27.14 -18.42
C CYS A 393 12.02 -26.93 -19.91
N PHE A 394 13.03 -26.80 -20.77
CA PHE A 394 12.89 -26.60 -22.22
C PHE A 394 12.07 -25.37 -22.64
N SER A 395 11.82 -24.44 -21.72
CA SER A 395 11.15 -23.17 -22.01
C SER A 395 12.10 -22.21 -22.70
N ARG A 396 11.60 -21.45 -23.68
CA ARG A 396 12.37 -20.42 -24.37
C ARG A 396 12.84 -19.34 -23.40
N ILE A 397 14.13 -19.02 -23.45
CA ILE A 397 14.75 -18.04 -22.54
C ILE A 397 14.57 -16.64 -23.12
N SER A 398 13.61 -15.89 -22.57
CA SER A 398 13.40 -14.46 -22.86
C SER A 398 14.18 -13.54 -21.92
N THR A 399 14.39 -13.95 -20.67
CA THR A 399 15.00 -13.12 -19.61
C THR A 399 16.21 -13.83 -18.98
N ARG A 400 17.29 -13.08 -18.71
CA ARG A 400 18.51 -13.54 -18.04
C ARG A 400 18.87 -12.57 -16.92
N ILE A 401 19.12 -13.07 -15.71
CA ILE A 401 19.42 -12.28 -14.52
C ILE A 401 20.73 -12.78 -13.92
N LYS A 402 21.75 -11.92 -13.87
CA LYS A 402 23.04 -12.27 -13.23
C LYS A 402 22.89 -12.15 -11.70
N LEU A 403 23.37 -13.16 -10.98
CA LEU A 403 23.34 -13.24 -9.52
C LEU A 403 24.76 -12.91 -9.01
N TYR A 404 24.88 -11.97 -8.07
CA TYR A 404 26.16 -11.52 -7.51
C TYR A 404 26.46 -12.17 -6.15
#